data_AF-A0A840HN26-F1
#
_entry.id   AF-A0A840HN26-F1
#
_cell.length_a   1.000
_cell.length_b   1.000
_cell.length_c   1.000
_cell.angle_alpha   90.00
_cell.angle_beta   90.00
_cell.angle_gamma   90.00
#
_symmetry.space_group_name_H-M   'P 1'
#
loop_
_entity.id
_entity.type
_entity.pdbx_description
1 polymer ?
#
loop_
_entity_poly.entity_id
_entity_poly.type
_entity_poly.pdbx_seq_one_letter_code
_entity_poly.pdbx_strand_id
1 'polypeptide(L)'
;METIAGIATLGSSAAGSLVPEGGTKGTYKYTVTFGTPFPKAPVVVATPLQGTNYTGNIADTFGIAVTAVTEKGFTVNVNRLDALNGGWDQNLRLQYIASL
;
A
#
# COMPACT_ATOMS: atom_id res chain seq x y z
N MET A 1 4.57 12.72 -21.83
CA MET A 1 4.48 12.52 -20.37
C MET A 1 4.05 11.08 -20.18
N GLU A 2 4.95 10.23 -19.71
CA GLU A 2 4.63 8.83 -19.45
C GLU A 2 3.99 8.75 -18.07
N THR A 3 2.76 8.23 -18.01
CA THR A 3 2.00 8.07 -16.77
C THR A 3 1.53 6.63 -16.69
N ILE A 4 1.78 5.99 -15.56
CA ILE A 4 1.31 4.63 -15.25
C ILE A 4 0.36 4.73 -14.07
N ALA A 5 -0.81 4.13 -14.19
CA ALA A 5 -1.75 3.95 -13.09
C ALA A 5 -1.96 2.45 -12.85
N GLY A 6 -2.13 2.07 -11.59
CA GLY A 6 -2.31 0.67 -11.23
C GLY A 6 -3.01 0.49 -9.91
N ILE A 7 -3.45 -0.75 -9.67
CA ILE A 7 -3.97 -1.20 -8.38
C ILE A 7 -3.24 -2.49 -7.98
N ALA A 8 -2.76 -2.53 -6.74
CA ALA A 8 -2.16 -3.71 -6.15
C ALA A 8 -3.00 -4.18 -4.96
N THR A 9 -3.11 -5.50 -4.77
CA THR A 9 -3.71 -6.07 -3.55
C THR A 9 -2.58 -6.33 -2.56
N LEU A 10 -2.62 -5.67 -1.40
CA LEU A 10 -1.64 -5.88 -0.34
C LEU A 10 -1.98 -7.14 0.49
N GLY A 11 -3.26 -7.45 0.63
CA GLY A 11 -3.76 -8.59 1.42
C GLY A 11 -4.25 -8.19 2.81
N SER A 12 -4.70 -9.19 3.56
CA SER A 12 -5.23 -9.07 4.93
C SER A 12 -4.19 -9.40 6.00
N SER A 13 -4.39 -8.86 7.20
CA SER A 13 -3.71 -9.28 8.43
C SER A 13 -4.80 -9.62 9.44
N ALA A 14 -4.82 -10.82 10.02
CA ALA A 14 -5.91 -11.22 10.94
C ALA A 14 -6.18 -10.12 11.98
N ALA A 15 -7.42 -9.64 12.09
CA ALA A 15 -7.78 -8.54 12.98
C ALA A 15 -7.40 -8.89 14.43
N GLY A 16 -6.80 -7.92 15.11
CA GLY A 16 -6.25 -8.12 16.46
C GLY A 16 -4.96 -8.95 16.52
N SER A 17 -4.52 -9.56 15.42
CA SER A 17 -3.16 -10.11 15.31
C SER A 17 -2.18 -8.98 15.00
N LEU A 18 -0.93 -9.17 15.40
CA LEU A 18 0.13 -8.26 14.97
C LEU A 18 0.30 -8.34 13.45
N VAL A 19 0.36 -7.19 12.81
CA VAL A 19 0.78 -7.09 11.41
C VAL A 19 2.25 -7.53 11.36
N PRO A 20 2.61 -8.56 10.55
CA PRO A 20 4.01 -8.98 10.42
C PRO A 20 4.87 -7.78 10.03
N GLU A 21 5.76 -7.37 10.93
CA GLU A 21 6.58 -6.16 10.79
C GLU A 21 7.46 -6.24 9.54
N GLY A 22 7.35 -5.22 8.70
CA GLY A 22 8.40 -4.82 7.75
C GLY A 22 9.26 -3.68 8.31
N GLY A 23 9.70 -3.75 9.57
CA GLY A 23 10.34 -2.65 10.32
C GLY A 23 9.44 -2.06 11.42
N THR A 24 9.92 -1.05 12.16
CA THR A 24 9.44 -0.61 13.50
C THR A 24 7.91 -0.61 13.71
N LYS A 25 7.47 -1.49 14.62
CA LYS A 25 6.15 -1.75 15.23
C LYS A 25 4.93 -1.53 14.31
N GLY A 26 4.39 -2.64 13.80
CA GLY A 26 3.04 -2.69 13.21
C GLY A 26 2.90 -2.19 11.77
N THR A 27 4.01 -1.93 11.08
CA THR A 27 3.99 -1.43 9.70
C THR A 27 4.07 -2.59 8.71
N TYR A 28 3.10 -2.65 7.79
CA TYR A 28 3.13 -3.55 6.64
C TYR A 28 3.90 -2.92 5.49
N LYS A 29 4.80 -3.68 4.88
CA LYS A 29 5.64 -3.22 3.78
C LYS A 29 5.30 -3.98 2.51
N TYR A 30 5.06 -3.26 1.42
CA TYR A 30 4.75 -3.83 0.12
C TYR A 30 5.58 -3.20 -0.99
N THR A 31 6.09 -4.03 -1.89
CA THR A 31 6.83 -3.56 -3.07
C THR A 31 5.92 -3.64 -4.30
N VAL A 32 5.72 -2.50 -4.95
CA VAL A 32 5.03 -2.39 -6.23
C VAL A 32 6.05 -2.38 -7.36
N THR A 33 5.84 -3.24 -8.36
CA THR A 33 6.62 -3.24 -9.61
C THR A 33 5.80 -2.57 -10.71
N PHE A 34 6.41 -1.67 -11.46
CA PHE A 34 5.79 -1.11 -12.66
C PHE A 34 5.81 -2.14 -13.79
N GLY A 35 4.69 -2.27 -14.52
CA GLY A 35 4.61 -3.17 -15.68
C GLY A 35 5.56 -2.79 -16.82
N THR A 36 6.01 -1.54 -16.86
CA THR A 36 7.04 -1.05 -17.77
C THR A 36 7.95 -0.10 -16.99
N PRO A 37 9.29 -0.24 -17.06
CA PRO A 37 10.20 0.67 -16.39
C PRO A 37 10.15 2.08 -16.98
N PHE A 38 10.29 3.09 -16.14
CA PHE A 38 10.48 4.48 -16.57
C PHE A 38 11.95 4.75 -16.96
N PRO A 39 12.23 5.75 -17.81
CA PRO A 39 13.60 6.15 -18.12
C PRO A 39 14.37 6.80 -16.95
N LYS A 40 13.67 7.26 -15.90
CA LYS A 40 14.23 7.75 -14.63
C LYS A 40 13.19 7.54 -13.51
N ALA A 41 13.58 7.67 -12.25
CA ALA A 41 12.63 7.54 -11.13
C ALA A 41 11.46 8.54 -11.25
N PRO A 42 10.19 8.08 -11.27
CA PRO A 42 9.02 8.94 -11.38
C PRO A 42 8.61 9.55 -10.03
N VAL A 43 7.71 10.53 -10.06
CA VAL A 43 6.93 10.93 -8.88
C VAL A 43 5.76 9.95 -8.72
N VAL A 44 5.53 9.48 -7.50
CA VAL A 44 4.48 8.49 -7.18
C VAL A 44 3.53 9.06 -6.15
N VAL A 45 2.23 8.98 -6.43
CA VAL A 45 1.14 9.20 -5.48
C VAL A 45 0.39 7.89 -5.31
N ALA A 46 0.16 7.49 -4.06
CA ALA A 46 -0.57 6.26 -3.74
C ALA A 46 -1.65 6.53 -2.69
N THR A 47 -2.68 5.69 -2.67
CA THR A 47 -3.72 5.71 -1.65
C THR A 47 -4.15 4.27 -1.34
N PRO A 48 -4.34 3.92 -0.06
CA PRO A 48 -5.03 2.70 0.29
C PRO A 48 -6.52 2.84 -0.07
N LEU A 49 -7.13 1.73 -0.46
CA LEU A 49 -8.55 1.56 -0.74
C LEU A 49 -9.05 0.33 -0.01
N GLN A 50 -10.33 0.34 0.35
CA GLN A 50 -10.97 -0.82 0.94
C GLN A 50 -10.84 -2.06 0.03
N GLY A 51 -10.62 -3.21 0.65
CA GLY A 51 -10.67 -4.51 -0.02
C GLY A 51 -12.05 -4.83 -0.58
N THR A 52 -12.08 -5.58 -1.67
CA THR A 52 -13.34 -6.01 -2.31
C THR A 52 -13.96 -7.24 -1.64
N ASN A 53 -13.30 -7.81 -0.63
CA ASN A 53 -13.78 -8.96 0.14
C ASN A 53 -14.80 -8.60 1.24
N TYR A 54 -15.28 -7.36 1.26
CA TYR A 54 -16.30 -6.87 2.18
C TYR A 54 -17.40 -6.13 1.42
N THR A 55 -18.65 -6.37 1.81
CA THR A 55 -19.85 -5.77 1.20
C THR A 55 -20.24 -4.42 1.81
N GLY A 56 -19.71 -4.07 2.98
CA GLY A 56 -19.96 -2.80 3.67
C GLY A 56 -18.69 -1.98 3.89
N ASN A 57 -18.86 -0.73 4.35
CA ASN A 57 -17.72 0.13 4.68
C ASN A 57 -17.07 -0.32 5.99
N ILE A 58 -15.75 -0.48 5.97
CA ILE A 58 -14.94 -0.72 7.17
C ILE A 58 -14.38 0.63 7.62
N ALA A 59 -14.56 0.95 8.91
CA ALA A 59 -14.12 2.21 9.51
C ALA A 59 -12.62 2.21 9.89
N ASP A 60 -11.78 1.50 9.14
CA ASP A 60 -10.33 1.49 9.36
C ASP A 60 -9.71 2.76 8.80
N THR A 61 -8.71 3.31 9.50
CA THR A 61 -7.95 4.48 9.05
C THR A 61 -6.51 4.07 8.79
N PHE A 62 -5.99 4.38 7.61
CA PHE A 62 -4.63 4.00 7.21
C PHE A 62 -3.76 5.22 6.93
N GLY A 63 -2.51 5.16 7.39
CA GLY A 63 -1.42 6.03 6.98
C GLY A 63 -0.47 5.27 6.07
N ILE A 64 0.05 5.92 5.04
CA ILE A 64 1.05 5.33 4.16
C ILE A 64 2.26 6.23 3.95
N ALA A 65 3.40 5.62 3.65
CA ALA A 65 4.59 6.32 3.15
C ALA A 65 5.14 5.59 1.92
N VAL A 66 5.22 6.31 0.79
CA VAL A 66 5.92 5.84 -0.41
C VAL A 66 7.42 6.06 -0.21
N THR A 67 8.21 5.03 -0.46
CA THR A 67 9.66 4.99 -0.23
C THR A 67 10.36 4.23 -1.35
N ALA A 68 11.69 4.36 -1.44
CA ALA A 68 12.53 3.59 -2.37
C ALA A 68 12.00 3.59 -3.82
N VAL A 69 11.63 4.76 -4.34
CA VAL A 69 11.17 4.91 -5.72
C VAL A 69 12.34 4.74 -6.68
N THR A 70 12.16 3.89 -7.68
CA THR A 70 13.13 3.60 -8.75
C THR A 70 12.42 3.63 -10.10
N GLU A 71 13.17 3.43 -11.18
CA GLU A 71 12.63 3.27 -12.54
C GLU A 71 11.67 2.07 -12.65
N LYS A 72 11.83 1.07 -11.79
CA LYS A 72 11.15 -0.24 -11.89
C LYS A 72 9.99 -0.41 -10.94
N GLY A 73 9.86 0.48 -9.95
CA GLY A 73 8.85 0.34 -8.90
C GLY A 73 9.14 1.17 -7.68
N PHE A 74 8.38 0.92 -6.62
CA PHE A 74 8.51 1.60 -5.34
C PHE A 74 8.10 0.68 -4.18
N THR A 75 8.45 1.07 -2.96
CA THR A 75 7.98 0.44 -1.73
C THR A 75 6.95 1.34 -1.06
N VAL A 76 5.91 0.75 -0.46
CA VAL A 76 4.98 1.46 0.42
C VAL A 76 5.02 0.83 1.81
N ASN A 77 5.09 1.69 2.82
CA ASN A 77 4.81 1.35 4.21
C ASN A 77 3.36 1.70 4.49
N VAL A 78 2.62 0.80 5.13
CA VAL A 78 1.20 0.95 5.47
C VAL A 78 1.03 0.67 6.95
N ASN A 79 0.34 1.56 7.64
CA ASN A 79 0.02 1.39 9.06
C ASN A 79 -1.45 1.72 9.33
N ARG A 80 -2.10 0.92 10.16
CA ARG A 80 -3.46 1.19 10.62
C ARG A 80 -3.39 2.11 11.84
N LEU A 81 -4.04 3.27 11.75
CA LEU A 81 -3.91 4.37 12.71
C LEU A 81 -4.94 4.31 13.84
N ASP A 82 -6.12 3.77 13.57
CA ASP A 82 -7.21 3.62 14.55
C ASP A 82 -7.03 2.39 15.47
N ALA A 83 -6.14 1.47 15.11
CA ALA A 83 -5.76 0.31 15.91
C ALA A 83 -4.27 -0.01 15.69
N LEU A 84 -3.39 0.81 16.28
CA LEU A 84 -1.94 0.68 16.12
C LEU A 84 -1.45 -0.74 16.46
N ASN A 85 -0.69 -1.34 15.55
CA ASN A 85 -0.21 -2.73 15.61
C ASN A 85 -1.30 -3.81 15.50
N GLY A 86 -2.57 -3.44 15.37
CA GLY A 86 -3.65 -4.36 15.09
C GLY A 86 -3.76 -4.65 13.59
N GLY A 87 -4.02 -5.91 13.24
CA GLY A 87 -4.34 -6.32 11.88
C GLY A 87 -5.64 -5.73 11.34
N TRP A 88 -5.97 -6.12 10.12
CA TRP A 88 -7.18 -5.78 9.39
C TRP A 88 -7.64 -6.98 8.54
N ASP A 89 -8.91 -7.36 8.65
CA ASP A 89 -9.41 -8.56 7.97
C ASP A 89 -9.67 -8.36 6.45
N GLN A 90 -9.56 -7.11 5.97
CA GLN A 90 -9.74 -6.78 4.55
C GLN A 90 -8.51 -7.06 3.70
N ASN A 91 -8.73 -7.46 2.45
CA ASN A 91 -7.68 -7.48 1.44
C ASN A 91 -7.44 -6.06 0.94
N LEU A 92 -6.69 -5.28 1.72
CA LEU A 92 -6.43 -3.88 1.42
C LEU A 92 -5.87 -3.73 0.00
N ARG A 93 -6.34 -2.73 -0.72
CA ARG A 93 -5.86 -2.40 -2.07
C ARG A 93 -5.05 -1.11 -2.03
N LEU A 94 -4.01 -1.02 -2.86
CA LEU A 94 -3.23 0.19 -3.07
C LEU A 94 -3.49 0.67 -4.48
N GLN A 95 -4.14 1.82 -4.64
CA GLN A 95 -4.19 2.51 -5.92
C GLN A 95 -3.03 3.49 -6.01
N TYR A 96 -2.40 3.58 -7.18
CA TYR A 96 -1.31 4.52 -7.39
C TYR A 96 -1.31 5.12 -8.80
N ILE A 97 -0.70 6.30 -8.90
CA ILE A 97 -0.32 6.96 -10.16
C ILE A 97 1.17 7.30 -10.06
N ALA A 98 1.93 6.97 -11.11
CA ALA A 98 3.32 7.33 -11.27
C ALA A 98 3.51 8.13 -12.56
N SER A 99 4.22 9.25 -12.50
CA SER A 99 4.47 10.11 -13.68
C SER A 99 5.86 10.74 -13.66
N LEU A 100 6.38 10.99 -14.85
CA LEU A 100 7.58 11.78 -15.11
C LEU A 100 7.30 13.26 -15.38
#